data_AF-A0A2N5Z262-F1
#
_entry.id   AF-A0A2N5Z262-F1
#
_cell.length_a   1.000
_cell.length_b   1.000
_cell.length_c   1.000
_cell.angle_alpha   90.00
_cell.angle_beta   90.00
_cell.angle_gamma   90.00
#
_symmetry.space_group_name_H-M   'P 1'
#
loop_
_entity.id
_entity.type
_entity.pdbx_description
1 polymer ?
#
loop_
_entity_poly.entity_id
_entity_poly.type
_entity_poly.pdbx_seq_one_letter_code
_entity_poly.pdbx_strand_id
1 'polypeptide(L)'
;EEETESGETEAQIETTEDTITTSGVFQVPERIDFSLISKLDRILYDKMEITNLNGTFIVKDEKVVMDNLNMNILDGMLGVNGEYNTQIVEKPTVAMGLDIQQIEIESALNSFSMLETMAPILKSCKGKVSIKFDYTSLLDSDMSPVLNSIDGYGKLQSKKIQVVDSKTLNQLTELLKLGNDFSNEFKDINISFSVKDGRIYVEPFDINMADIKMTVGGSHGIDQTLNYDLDLIVTRKYFGSAANNALYGLLKQAAEKGVNVNVSETIKVKAKVGGTSTDPKITLNYKEDSGGAKESLKEELKEKVKEEVIDEGKEELEAQAKKIIDDAEKEAAKIKKDAREAADKVLEEGNKQADDLVKKASKEGMLAKIAAEKTADELKKEAQKKADKIIIEADVKADDIVAKARVKAENIKKD
;
A
#
# COMPACT_ATOMS: atom_id res chain seq x y z
N GLU A 1 -59.21 -59.85 -30.76
CA GLU A 1 -57.88 -60.41 -30.54
C GLU A 1 -56.98 -59.86 -31.64
N GLU A 2 -55.91 -59.13 -31.42
CA GLU A 2 -55.33 -58.41 -30.29
C GLU A 2 -54.23 -57.59 -30.99
N GLU A 3 -54.31 -56.26 -30.98
CA GLU A 3 -53.25 -55.39 -31.51
C GLU A 3 -52.09 -55.40 -30.51
N THR A 4 -50.93 -55.91 -30.92
CA THR A 4 -49.69 -55.80 -30.16
C THR A 4 -48.92 -54.56 -30.61
N GLU A 5 -49.10 -53.50 -29.84
CA GLU A 5 -48.37 -52.24 -29.92
C GLU A 5 -46.96 -52.43 -29.33
N SER A 6 -45.94 -52.25 -30.16
CA SER A 6 -44.53 -52.30 -29.77
C SER A 6 -44.14 -50.98 -29.11
N GLY A 7 -44.13 -50.94 -27.78
CA GLY A 7 -43.58 -49.81 -27.01
C GLY A 7 -42.07 -49.82 -27.03
N GLU A 8 -41.47 -48.89 -27.78
CA GLU A 8 -40.07 -48.49 -27.61
C GLU A 8 -39.97 -47.60 -26.35
N THR A 9 -39.41 -48.14 -25.28
CA THR A 9 -39.02 -47.38 -24.10
C THR A 9 -37.70 -46.65 -24.42
N GLU A 10 -37.78 -45.38 -24.79
CA GLU A 10 -36.63 -44.47 -24.79
C GLU A 10 -36.09 -44.34 -23.36
N ALA A 11 -34.91 -44.89 -23.12
CA ALA A 11 -34.16 -44.64 -21.90
C ALA A 11 -33.68 -43.19 -21.89
N GLN A 12 -34.35 -42.33 -21.11
CA GLN A 12 -33.84 -41.02 -20.75
C GLN A 12 -32.50 -41.17 -20.03
N ILE A 13 -31.44 -40.70 -20.68
CA ILE A 13 -30.16 -40.45 -20.03
C ILE A 13 -30.37 -39.19 -19.19
N GLU A 14 -30.70 -39.36 -17.91
CA GLU A 14 -30.56 -38.31 -16.91
C GLU A 14 -29.08 -37.92 -16.89
N THR A 15 -28.77 -36.79 -17.51
CA THR A 15 -27.49 -36.13 -17.36
C THR A 15 -27.55 -35.46 -16.00
N THR A 16 -27.07 -36.15 -14.97
CA THR A 16 -26.78 -35.53 -13.68
C THR A 16 -25.75 -34.44 -13.96
N GLU A 17 -26.18 -33.19 -14.04
CA GLU A 17 -25.28 -32.06 -13.83
C GLU A 17 -24.77 -32.19 -12.40
N ASP A 18 -23.63 -32.87 -12.23
CA ASP A 18 -22.74 -32.61 -11.11
C ASP A 18 -22.22 -31.18 -11.31
N THR A 19 -23.06 -30.18 -10.99
CA THR A 19 -22.57 -28.88 -10.57
C THR A 19 -21.81 -29.12 -9.28
N ILE A 20 -20.53 -29.46 -9.42
CA ILE A 20 -19.57 -29.33 -8.34
C ILE A 20 -19.50 -27.82 -8.08
N THR A 21 -20.31 -27.33 -7.15
CA THR A 21 -20.07 -26.05 -6.52
C THR A 21 -18.78 -26.18 -5.72
N THR A 22 -17.64 -26.08 -6.38
CA THR A 22 -16.35 -25.88 -5.71
C THR A 22 -16.31 -24.43 -5.23
N SER A 23 -17.12 -24.12 -4.22
CA SER A 23 -16.87 -22.96 -3.37
C SER A 23 -15.74 -23.37 -2.42
N GLY A 24 -14.54 -22.86 -2.67
CA GLY A 24 -13.37 -23.17 -1.87
C GLY A 24 -12.05 -22.96 -2.61
N VAL A 25 -10.99 -22.83 -1.82
CA VAL A 25 -9.60 -22.72 -2.28
C VAL A 25 -9.26 -23.88 -3.21
N PHE A 26 -8.78 -23.59 -4.43
CA PHE A 26 -8.29 -24.63 -5.33
C PHE A 26 -6.95 -25.17 -4.84
N GLN A 27 -6.95 -26.33 -4.17
CA GLN A 27 -5.71 -26.98 -3.74
C GLN A 27 -4.93 -27.50 -4.95
N VAL A 28 -3.68 -27.04 -5.08
CA VAL A 28 -2.75 -27.55 -6.10
C VAL A 28 -2.28 -28.96 -5.71
N PRO A 29 -2.38 -29.97 -6.59
CA PRO A 29 -2.01 -31.34 -6.24
C PRO A 29 -0.50 -31.50 -5.93
N GLU A 30 -0.19 -32.18 -4.82
CA GLU A 30 1.18 -32.39 -4.32
C GLU A 30 2.09 -33.15 -5.31
N ARG A 31 1.53 -34.09 -6.08
CA ARG A 31 2.30 -35.03 -6.90
C ARG A 31 2.26 -34.70 -8.40
N ILE A 32 2.05 -33.43 -8.74
CA ILE A 32 2.00 -32.94 -10.11
C ILE A 32 3.10 -31.90 -10.32
N ASP A 33 3.99 -32.18 -11.28
CA ASP A 33 5.02 -31.27 -11.77
C ASP A 33 4.90 -31.16 -13.29
N PHE A 34 4.39 -30.04 -13.79
CA PHE A 34 4.32 -29.79 -15.23
C PHE A 34 4.37 -28.29 -15.56
N SER A 35 4.71 -27.99 -16.81
CA SER A 35 4.65 -26.64 -17.37
C SER A 35 3.66 -26.60 -18.52
N LEU A 36 2.72 -25.65 -18.45
CA LEU A 36 1.75 -25.36 -19.49
C LEU A 36 2.15 -24.06 -20.20
N ILE A 37 2.66 -24.18 -21.41
CA ILE A 37 2.86 -23.05 -22.30
C ILE A 37 1.50 -22.73 -22.93
N SER A 38 0.94 -21.59 -22.55
CA SER A 38 -0.41 -21.19 -22.90
C SER A 38 -0.44 -20.16 -24.02
N LYS A 39 -1.38 -20.36 -24.96
CA LYS A 39 -1.81 -19.37 -25.95
C LYS A 39 -3.32 -19.51 -26.11
N LEU A 40 -4.06 -18.64 -25.44
CA LEU A 40 -5.52 -18.68 -25.35
C LEU A 40 -6.09 -17.41 -25.99
N ASP A 41 -6.84 -17.57 -27.07
CA ASP A 41 -7.36 -16.43 -27.82
C ASP A 41 -8.44 -15.67 -27.05
N ARG A 42 -9.30 -16.40 -26.31
CA ARG A 42 -10.44 -15.85 -25.58
C ARG A 42 -10.75 -16.67 -24.33
N ILE A 43 -10.89 -15.99 -23.20
CA ILE A 43 -11.28 -16.55 -21.92
C ILE A 43 -12.42 -15.67 -21.37
N LEU A 44 -13.49 -16.31 -20.91
CA LEU A 44 -14.57 -15.64 -20.20
C LEU A 44 -14.44 -16.00 -18.71
N TYR A 45 -14.28 -14.99 -17.87
CA TYR A 45 -14.11 -15.17 -16.42
C TYR A 45 -14.97 -14.15 -15.67
N ASP A 46 -15.98 -14.63 -14.94
CA ASP A 46 -17.01 -13.80 -14.31
C ASP A 46 -17.60 -12.78 -15.31
N LYS A 47 -17.44 -11.48 -15.07
CA LYS A 47 -17.89 -10.39 -15.96
C LYS A 47 -16.81 -9.90 -16.93
N MET A 48 -15.65 -10.54 -16.94
CA MET A 48 -14.48 -10.11 -17.70
C MET A 48 -14.28 -10.98 -18.94
N GLU A 49 -14.04 -10.30 -20.06
CA GLU A 49 -13.52 -10.90 -21.27
C GLU A 49 -12.01 -10.66 -21.32
N ILE A 50 -11.25 -11.75 -21.29
CA ILE A 50 -9.79 -11.75 -21.42
C ILE A 50 -9.46 -12.28 -22.81
N THR A 51 -8.60 -11.59 -23.55
CA THR A 51 -8.20 -12.01 -24.91
C THR A 51 -6.69 -12.06 -25.07
N ASN A 52 -6.22 -12.88 -26.00
CA ASN A 52 -4.81 -13.03 -26.37
C ASN A 52 -3.89 -13.35 -25.19
N LEU A 53 -4.33 -14.20 -24.26
CA LEU A 53 -3.48 -14.64 -23.16
C LEU A 53 -2.34 -15.49 -23.71
N ASN A 54 -1.11 -15.12 -23.34
CA ASN A 54 0.09 -15.87 -23.65
C ASN A 54 1.04 -15.88 -22.44
N GLY A 55 1.75 -16.98 -22.23
CA GLY A 55 2.71 -17.13 -21.14
C GLY A 55 2.73 -18.56 -20.60
N THR A 56 3.43 -18.79 -19.49
CA THR A 56 3.62 -20.13 -18.94
C THR A 56 3.04 -20.24 -17.54
N PHE A 57 2.28 -21.32 -17.29
CA PHE A 57 1.93 -21.75 -15.95
C PHE A 57 2.81 -22.94 -15.57
N ILE A 58 3.46 -22.88 -14.41
CA ILE A 58 4.28 -23.98 -13.89
C ILE A 58 3.63 -24.47 -12.61
N VAL A 59 3.18 -25.71 -12.61
CA VAL A 59 2.59 -26.36 -11.43
C VAL A 59 3.65 -27.25 -10.82
N LYS A 60 4.03 -26.98 -9.58
CA LYS A 60 5.06 -27.74 -8.87
C LYS A 60 5.00 -27.44 -7.38
N ASP A 61 5.30 -28.43 -6.53
CA ASP A 61 5.43 -28.28 -5.07
C ASP A 61 4.19 -27.57 -4.44
N GLU A 62 2.99 -27.96 -4.87
CA GLU A 62 1.70 -27.38 -4.45
C GLU A 62 1.56 -25.88 -4.73
N LYS A 63 2.26 -25.40 -5.75
CA LYS A 63 2.20 -24.01 -6.23
C LYS A 63 1.89 -23.95 -7.71
N VAL A 64 1.29 -22.83 -8.12
CA VAL A 64 1.19 -22.40 -9.52
C VAL A 64 2.02 -21.14 -9.70
N VAL A 65 3.11 -21.23 -10.45
CA VAL A 65 3.90 -20.08 -10.87
C VAL A 65 3.39 -19.59 -12.22
N MET A 66 3.09 -18.30 -12.28
CA MET A 66 2.67 -17.57 -13.46
C MET A 66 3.90 -16.83 -13.99
N ASP A 67 4.42 -17.30 -15.12
CA ASP A 67 5.64 -16.78 -15.73
C ASP A 67 5.32 -16.06 -17.04
N ASN A 68 5.55 -14.75 -17.04
CA ASN A 68 5.37 -13.85 -18.16
C ASN A 68 4.00 -13.97 -18.84
N LEU A 69 2.93 -13.97 -18.05
CA LEU A 69 1.58 -13.94 -18.59
C LEU A 69 1.28 -12.54 -19.12
N ASN A 70 0.82 -12.44 -20.36
CA ASN A 70 0.40 -11.19 -20.99
C ASN A 70 -0.97 -11.42 -21.62
N MET A 71 -1.90 -10.49 -21.38
CA MET A 71 -3.27 -10.59 -21.88
C MET A 71 -3.89 -9.21 -22.07
N ASN A 72 -4.94 -9.13 -22.89
CA ASN A 72 -5.78 -7.95 -22.99
C ASN A 72 -6.99 -8.10 -22.06
N ILE A 73 -7.29 -7.05 -21.30
CA ILE A 73 -8.42 -6.99 -20.37
C ILE A 73 -8.90 -5.55 -20.22
N LEU A 74 -10.22 -5.32 -20.14
CA LEU A 74 -10.82 -3.99 -19.91
C LEU A 74 -10.29 -2.88 -20.84
N ASP A 75 -10.20 -3.17 -22.14
CA ASP A 75 -9.64 -2.29 -23.18
C ASP A 75 -8.20 -1.80 -22.92
N GLY A 76 -7.48 -2.52 -22.07
CA GLY A 76 -6.07 -2.35 -21.75
C GLY A 76 -5.30 -3.67 -21.84
N MET A 77 -4.08 -3.65 -21.33
CA MET A 77 -3.20 -4.80 -21.27
C MET A 77 -2.84 -5.10 -19.81
N LEU A 78 -2.70 -6.38 -19.50
CA LEU A 78 -2.27 -6.86 -18.19
C LEU A 78 -1.11 -7.85 -18.38
N GLY A 79 0.03 -7.50 -17.80
CA GLY A 79 1.14 -8.40 -17.55
C GLY A 79 1.08 -8.95 -16.13
N VAL A 80 1.34 -10.23 -15.94
CA VAL A 80 1.37 -10.90 -14.64
C VAL A 80 2.59 -11.79 -14.52
N ASN A 81 3.32 -11.64 -13.42
CA ASN A 81 4.25 -12.63 -12.91
C ASN A 81 3.86 -12.93 -11.47
N GLY A 82 3.93 -14.19 -11.03
CA GLY A 82 3.62 -14.46 -9.64
C GLY A 82 3.57 -15.92 -9.27
N GLU A 83 3.21 -16.18 -8.02
CA GLU A 83 3.03 -17.49 -7.44
C GLU A 83 1.71 -17.52 -6.67
N TYR A 84 0.93 -18.57 -6.89
CA TYR A 84 -0.16 -19.00 -6.03
C TYR A 84 0.28 -20.25 -5.26
N ASN A 85 0.22 -20.21 -3.93
CA ASN A 85 0.76 -21.23 -3.06
C ASN A 85 -0.33 -21.82 -2.16
N THR A 86 -0.49 -23.14 -2.21
CA THR A 86 -1.48 -23.88 -1.43
C THR A 86 -0.89 -24.92 -0.48
N GLN A 87 0.40 -24.82 -0.15
CA GLN A 87 1.05 -25.70 0.82
C GLN A 87 0.37 -25.65 2.21
N ILE A 88 -0.28 -24.53 2.53
CA ILE A 88 -1.21 -24.40 3.65
C ILE A 88 -2.60 -24.12 3.07
N VAL A 89 -3.37 -25.17 2.82
CA VAL A 89 -4.68 -25.07 2.14
C VAL A 89 -5.68 -24.15 2.85
N GLU A 90 -5.61 -24.06 4.18
CA GLU A 90 -6.46 -23.16 4.97
C GLU A 90 -6.08 -21.68 4.84
N LYS A 91 -4.86 -21.38 4.36
CA LYS A 91 -4.30 -20.04 4.23
C LYS A 91 -3.49 -19.94 2.93
N PRO A 92 -4.14 -20.11 1.76
CA PRO A 92 -3.47 -19.93 0.49
C PRO A 92 -2.86 -18.54 0.40
N THR A 93 -1.69 -18.43 -0.21
CA THR A 93 -1.00 -17.15 -0.40
C THR A 93 -0.75 -16.87 -1.87
N VAL A 94 -0.65 -15.58 -2.19
CA VAL A 94 -0.20 -15.12 -3.49
C VAL A 94 0.95 -14.14 -3.32
N ALA A 95 1.85 -14.16 -4.30
CA ALA A 95 2.85 -13.13 -4.53
C ALA A 95 2.80 -12.76 -6.01
N MET A 96 2.41 -11.53 -6.33
CA MET A 96 2.06 -11.12 -7.69
C MET A 96 2.75 -9.80 -8.03
N GLY A 97 3.34 -9.74 -9.21
CA GLY A 97 3.76 -8.52 -9.91
C GLY A 97 2.84 -8.28 -11.10
N LEU A 98 2.13 -7.15 -11.06
CA LEU A 98 1.16 -6.74 -12.07
C LEU A 98 1.71 -5.55 -12.88
N ASP A 99 1.63 -5.62 -14.21
CA ASP A 99 1.87 -4.50 -15.13
C ASP A 99 0.57 -4.22 -15.90
N ILE A 100 -0.24 -3.34 -15.34
CA ILE A 100 -1.51 -2.90 -15.90
C ILE A 100 -1.25 -1.69 -16.79
N GLN A 101 -1.76 -1.71 -18.02
CA GLN A 101 -1.54 -0.64 -18.99
C GLN A 101 -2.83 -0.15 -19.61
N GLN A 102 -3.08 1.16 -19.48
CA GLN A 102 -4.15 1.89 -20.16
C GLN A 102 -5.56 1.33 -19.92
N ILE A 103 -5.81 0.77 -18.73
CA ILE A 103 -7.15 0.34 -18.31
C ILE A 103 -7.99 1.57 -18.00
N GLU A 104 -9.24 1.56 -18.45
CA GLU A 104 -10.21 2.59 -18.12
C GLU A 104 -10.73 2.42 -16.68
N ILE A 105 -10.77 3.52 -15.92
CA ILE A 105 -11.19 3.53 -14.51
C ILE A 105 -12.62 3.02 -14.35
N GLU A 106 -13.55 3.43 -15.21
CA GLU A 106 -14.96 3.02 -15.15
C GLU A 106 -15.11 1.50 -15.34
N SER A 107 -14.46 0.96 -16.38
CA SER A 107 -14.42 -0.48 -16.66
C SER A 107 -13.78 -1.28 -15.50
N ALA A 108 -12.72 -0.74 -14.87
CA ALA A 108 -12.08 -1.36 -13.73
C ALA A 108 -13.00 -1.42 -12.49
N LEU A 109 -13.69 -0.34 -12.16
CA LEU A 109 -14.63 -0.29 -11.03
C LEU A 109 -15.79 -1.28 -11.19
N ASN A 110 -16.28 -1.45 -12.42
CA ASN A 110 -17.36 -2.41 -12.73
C ASN A 110 -16.90 -3.88 -12.62
N SER A 111 -15.60 -4.12 -12.75
CA SER A 111 -15.02 -5.47 -12.79
C SER A 111 -14.38 -5.90 -11.47
N PHE A 112 -13.86 -4.94 -10.69
CA PHE A 112 -13.14 -5.20 -9.45
C PHE A 112 -13.77 -4.45 -8.27
N SER A 113 -14.65 -5.14 -7.55
CA SER A 113 -15.38 -4.57 -6.39
C SER A 113 -14.45 -4.03 -5.29
N MET A 114 -13.27 -4.63 -5.11
CA MET A 114 -12.29 -4.17 -4.11
C MET A 114 -11.80 -2.75 -4.35
N LEU A 115 -11.82 -2.25 -5.60
CA LEU A 115 -11.37 -0.88 -5.92
C LEU A 115 -12.24 0.16 -5.23
N GLU A 116 -13.53 -0.14 -5.01
CA GLU A 116 -14.42 0.76 -4.30
C GLU A 116 -14.01 0.98 -2.84
N THR A 117 -13.48 -0.07 -2.20
CA THR A 117 -13.04 -0.03 -0.81
C THR A 117 -11.63 0.52 -0.69
N MET A 118 -10.72 0.07 -1.57
CA MET A 118 -9.32 0.47 -1.51
C MET A 118 -9.10 1.89 -2.00
N ALA A 119 -9.80 2.35 -3.03
CA ALA A 119 -9.59 3.66 -3.64
C ALA A 119 -10.93 4.32 -4.00
N PRO A 120 -11.78 4.66 -3.02
CA PRO A 120 -13.14 5.17 -3.25
C PRO A 120 -13.20 6.43 -4.12
N ILE A 121 -12.14 7.23 -4.13
CA ILE A 121 -12.03 8.42 -4.99
C ILE A 121 -12.14 8.09 -6.47
N LEU A 122 -11.81 6.86 -6.89
CA LEU A 122 -11.90 6.43 -8.28
C LEU A 122 -13.33 6.51 -8.83
N LYS A 123 -14.36 6.39 -7.98
CA LYS A 123 -15.77 6.57 -8.39
C LYS A 123 -16.05 7.95 -8.98
N SER A 124 -15.28 8.95 -8.56
CA SER A 124 -15.38 10.32 -9.04
C SER A 124 -14.41 10.61 -10.19
N CYS A 125 -13.63 9.63 -10.64
CA CYS A 125 -12.57 9.81 -11.62
C CYS A 125 -12.94 9.18 -12.97
N LYS A 126 -12.59 9.87 -14.05
CA LYS A 126 -12.67 9.37 -15.43
C LYS A 126 -11.31 9.43 -16.10
N GLY A 127 -11.01 8.45 -16.93
CA GLY A 127 -9.74 8.37 -17.68
C GLY A 127 -9.15 6.97 -17.70
N LYS A 128 -7.93 6.88 -18.25
CA LYS A 128 -7.16 5.62 -18.32
C LYS A 128 -5.96 5.69 -17.39
N VAL A 129 -5.64 4.57 -16.76
CA VAL A 129 -4.51 4.43 -15.83
C VAL A 129 -3.61 3.27 -16.24
N SER A 130 -2.34 3.41 -15.95
CA SER A 130 -1.36 2.32 -15.94
C SER A 130 -0.87 2.14 -14.51
N ILE A 131 -0.73 0.90 -14.05
CA ILE A 131 -0.32 0.58 -12.69
C ILE A 131 0.74 -0.51 -12.75
N LYS A 132 1.87 -0.29 -12.08
CA LYS A 132 2.79 -1.37 -11.70
C LYS A 132 2.61 -1.64 -10.22
N PHE A 133 2.33 -2.88 -9.85
CA PHE A 133 2.03 -3.23 -8.47
C PHE A 133 2.57 -4.61 -8.12
N ASP A 134 3.46 -4.65 -7.14
CA ASP A 134 4.00 -5.87 -6.58
C ASP A 134 3.44 -6.05 -5.18
N TYR A 135 2.78 -7.18 -4.93
CA TYR A 135 2.12 -7.43 -3.65
C TYR A 135 2.12 -8.90 -3.25
N THR A 136 1.93 -9.11 -1.95
CA THR A 136 1.61 -10.40 -1.35
C THR A 136 0.29 -10.32 -0.61
N SER A 137 -0.45 -11.43 -0.53
CA SER A 137 -1.72 -11.48 0.18
C SER A 137 -2.11 -12.92 0.54
N LEU A 138 -2.94 -13.07 1.58
CA LEU A 138 -3.74 -14.28 1.79
C LEU A 138 -4.95 -14.25 0.86
N LEU A 139 -5.41 -15.41 0.40
CA LEU A 139 -6.71 -15.53 -0.28
C LEU A 139 -7.77 -16.09 0.66
N ASP A 140 -9.00 -15.63 0.48
CA ASP A 140 -10.18 -16.21 1.14
C ASP A 140 -10.72 -17.43 0.38
N SER A 141 -11.86 -17.96 0.84
CA SER A 141 -12.54 -19.10 0.22
C SER A 141 -13.05 -18.82 -1.20
N ASP A 142 -13.23 -17.54 -1.55
CA ASP A 142 -13.66 -17.07 -2.86
C ASP A 142 -12.46 -16.76 -3.76
N MET A 143 -11.24 -17.15 -3.34
CA MET A 143 -9.97 -16.88 -4.01
C MET A 143 -9.71 -15.38 -4.21
N SER A 144 -10.31 -14.52 -3.37
CA SER A 144 -10.10 -13.08 -3.38
C SER A 144 -9.03 -12.68 -2.37
N PRO A 145 -8.18 -11.66 -2.67
CA PRO A 145 -7.23 -11.12 -1.71
C PRO A 145 -7.91 -10.62 -0.44
N VAL A 146 -7.47 -11.12 0.72
CA VAL A 146 -7.90 -10.61 2.02
C VAL A 146 -7.27 -9.23 2.20
N LEU A 147 -8.07 -8.17 2.08
CA LEU A 147 -7.58 -6.77 1.99
C LEU A 147 -6.60 -6.36 3.10
N ASN A 148 -6.82 -6.81 4.34
CA ASN A 148 -5.94 -6.49 5.47
C ASN A 148 -4.58 -7.20 5.42
N SER A 149 -4.47 -8.28 4.63
CA SER A 149 -3.23 -9.04 4.46
C SER A 149 -2.40 -8.57 3.26
N ILE A 150 -2.90 -7.62 2.48
CA ILE A 150 -2.16 -7.08 1.34
C ILE A 150 -0.97 -6.27 1.86
N ASP A 151 0.22 -6.71 1.51
CA ASP A 151 1.48 -5.96 1.67
C ASP A 151 2.11 -5.81 0.30
N GLY A 152 2.30 -4.57 -0.15
CA GLY A 152 2.80 -4.31 -1.49
C GLY A 152 3.18 -2.86 -1.75
N TYR A 153 3.86 -2.65 -2.87
CA TYR A 153 4.27 -1.34 -3.35
C TYR A 153 3.95 -1.21 -4.83
N GLY A 154 3.62 0.00 -5.25
CA GLY A 154 3.22 0.23 -6.61
C GLY A 154 3.35 1.67 -7.07
N LYS A 155 3.13 1.83 -8.36
CA LYS A 155 3.18 3.11 -9.05
C LYS A 155 2.02 3.20 -10.03
N LEU A 156 1.20 4.22 -9.85
CA LEU A 156 0.09 4.56 -10.75
C LEU A 156 0.51 5.73 -11.63
N GLN A 157 0.20 5.62 -12.92
CA GLN A 157 0.45 6.67 -13.90
C GLN A 157 -0.79 6.93 -14.74
N SER A 158 -1.02 8.18 -15.09
CA SER A 158 -2.01 8.56 -16.08
C SER A 158 -1.62 9.83 -16.80
N LYS A 159 -1.86 9.88 -18.11
CA LYS A 159 -1.67 11.11 -18.89
C LYS A 159 -2.68 12.18 -18.51
N LYS A 160 -3.91 11.76 -18.21
CA LYS A 160 -5.03 12.65 -17.91
C LYS A 160 -6.10 11.91 -17.12
N ILE A 161 -6.49 12.49 -15.99
CA ILE A 161 -7.64 12.07 -15.18
C ILE A 161 -8.57 13.27 -15.01
N GLN A 162 -9.87 13.06 -15.17
CA GLN A 162 -10.89 14.05 -14.83
C GLN A 162 -11.56 13.65 -13.52
N VAL A 163 -11.74 14.60 -12.60
CA VAL A 163 -12.47 14.42 -11.35
C VAL A 163 -13.82 15.11 -11.48
N VAL A 164 -14.92 14.37 -11.53
CA VAL A 164 -16.25 14.92 -11.83
C VAL A 164 -17.00 15.25 -10.54
N ASP A 165 -17.22 14.26 -9.67
CA ASP A 165 -18.09 14.39 -8.50
C ASP A 165 -17.34 14.11 -7.19
N SER A 166 -16.36 14.95 -6.84
CA SER A 166 -15.57 14.78 -5.61
C SER A 166 -15.96 15.80 -4.54
N LYS A 167 -16.52 15.32 -3.42
CA LYS A 167 -16.81 16.16 -2.24
C LYS A 167 -15.56 16.85 -1.71
N THR A 168 -14.43 16.14 -1.68
CA THR A 168 -13.14 16.68 -1.25
C THR A 168 -12.70 17.83 -2.15
N LEU A 169 -12.79 17.66 -3.48
CA LEU A 169 -12.43 18.71 -4.42
C LEU A 169 -13.38 19.92 -4.27
N ASN A 170 -14.69 19.68 -4.16
CA ASN A 170 -15.69 20.73 -4.00
C ASN A 170 -15.43 21.57 -2.73
N GLN A 171 -15.25 20.91 -1.57
CA GLN A 171 -14.92 21.61 -0.32
C GLN A 171 -13.62 22.40 -0.43
N LEU A 172 -12.58 21.84 -1.06
CA LEU A 172 -11.30 22.54 -1.23
C LEU A 172 -11.46 23.79 -2.10
N THR A 173 -12.17 23.69 -3.23
CA THR A 173 -12.41 24.81 -4.15
C THR A 173 -13.26 25.92 -3.50
N GLU A 174 -14.25 25.55 -2.68
CA GLU A 174 -15.09 26.49 -1.93
C GLU A 174 -14.28 27.24 -0.87
N LEU A 175 -13.48 26.51 -0.10
CA LEU A 175 -12.60 27.04 0.93
C LEU A 175 -11.53 27.99 0.37
N LEU A 176 -11.00 27.69 -0.82
CA LEU A 176 -10.06 28.54 -1.55
C LEU A 176 -10.75 29.66 -2.34
N LYS A 177 -12.09 29.70 -2.38
CA LYS A 177 -12.90 30.67 -3.10
C LYS A 177 -12.57 30.74 -4.60
N LEU A 178 -12.30 29.59 -5.23
CA LEU A 178 -11.93 29.53 -6.64
C LEU A 178 -13.10 29.80 -7.60
N GLY A 179 -14.35 29.77 -7.11
CA GLY A 179 -15.53 29.91 -7.94
C GLY A 179 -15.57 28.85 -9.04
N ASN A 180 -15.81 29.26 -10.28
CA ASN A 180 -15.78 28.39 -11.46
C ASN A 180 -14.39 28.36 -12.15
N ASP A 181 -13.39 29.07 -11.62
CA ASP A 181 -12.06 29.20 -12.21
C ASP A 181 -11.10 28.08 -11.75
N PHE A 182 -11.55 26.83 -11.87
CA PHE A 182 -10.69 25.67 -11.64
C PHE A 182 -10.87 24.63 -12.75
N SER A 183 -9.80 23.89 -13.03
CA SER A 183 -9.87 22.73 -13.90
C SER A 183 -10.12 21.50 -13.04
N ASN A 184 -11.06 20.67 -13.45
CA ASN A 184 -11.26 19.36 -12.87
C ASN A 184 -10.46 18.26 -13.60
N GLU A 185 -9.56 18.66 -14.50
CA GLU A 185 -8.67 17.77 -15.24
C GLU A 185 -7.24 17.89 -14.72
N PHE A 186 -6.65 16.74 -14.39
CA PHE A 186 -5.29 16.63 -13.91
C PHE A 186 -4.47 15.85 -14.93
N LYS A 187 -3.29 16.35 -15.25
CA LYS A 187 -2.39 15.78 -16.27
C LYS A 187 -1.12 15.25 -15.64
N ASP A 188 -0.48 14.32 -16.34
CA ASP A 188 0.83 13.77 -15.98
C ASP A 188 0.87 13.23 -14.55
N ILE A 189 -0.19 12.52 -14.17
CA ILE A 189 -0.33 11.86 -12.87
C ILE A 189 0.73 10.77 -12.75
N ASN A 190 1.47 10.81 -11.65
CA ASN A 190 2.50 9.84 -11.34
C ASN A 190 2.59 9.69 -9.82
N ILE A 191 2.01 8.62 -9.30
CA ILE A 191 1.78 8.40 -7.88
C ILE A 191 2.50 7.11 -7.47
N SER A 192 3.43 7.21 -6.53
CA SER A 192 3.97 6.05 -5.82
C SER A 192 3.12 5.77 -4.58
N PHE A 193 2.86 4.50 -4.30
CA PHE A 193 2.09 4.10 -3.14
C PHE A 193 2.56 2.77 -2.55
N SER A 194 2.22 2.53 -1.30
CA SER A 194 2.34 1.22 -0.66
C SER A 194 1.04 0.86 0.05
N VAL A 195 0.81 -0.43 0.22
CA VAL A 195 -0.35 -0.99 0.92
C VAL A 195 0.18 -1.81 2.07
N LYS A 196 -0.34 -1.56 3.28
CA LYS A 196 0.01 -2.33 4.47
C LYS A 196 -1.09 -2.26 5.50
N ASP A 197 -1.42 -3.40 6.10
CA ASP A 197 -2.39 -3.51 7.20
C ASP A 197 -3.75 -2.86 6.87
N GLY A 198 -4.23 -3.06 5.63
CA GLY A 198 -5.48 -2.46 5.15
C GLY A 198 -5.43 -0.95 4.93
N ARG A 199 -4.23 -0.35 4.88
CA ARG A 199 -4.03 1.08 4.64
C ARG A 199 -3.13 1.32 3.44
N ILE A 200 -3.55 2.26 2.58
CA ILE A 200 -2.81 2.71 1.42
C ILE A 200 -2.08 4.00 1.82
N TYR A 201 -0.76 4.01 1.66
CA TYR A 201 0.12 5.15 1.85
C TYR A 201 0.52 5.70 0.50
N VAL A 202 0.28 6.99 0.29
CA VAL A 202 0.56 7.69 -0.96
C VAL A 202 1.73 8.63 -0.73
N GLU A 203 2.81 8.42 -1.46
CA GLU A 203 3.96 9.32 -1.42
C GLU A 203 3.60 10.69 -1.99
N PRO A 204 4.23 11.79 -1.51
CA PRO A 204 3.99 13.11 -2.02
C PRO A 204 4.17 13.19 -3.55
N PHE A 205 3.17 13.70 -4.25
CA PHE A 205 3.22 13.96 -5.68
C PHE A 205 2.63 15.32 -6.02
N ASP A 206 3.14 15.92 -7.10
CA ASP A 206 2.71 17.24 -7.56
C ASP A 206 1.59 17.13 -8.59
N ILE A 207 0.56 17.95 -8.44
CA ILE A 207 -0.49 18.17 -9.44
C ILE A 207 -0.71 19.67 -9.63
N ASN A 208 -1.19 20.03 -10.82
CA ASN A 208 -1.60 21.39 -11.12
C ASN A 208 -3.12 21.44 -11.28
N MET A 209 -3.76 22.35 -10.56
CA MET A 209 -5.17 22.69 -10.70
C MET A 209 -5.26 24.14 -11.16
N ALA A 210 -5.47 24.36 -12.46
CA ALA A 210 -5.30 25.67 -13.09
C ALA A 210 -3.89 26.25 -12.81
N ASP A 211 -3.78 27.42 -12.17
CA ASP A 211 -2.51 28.04 -11.75
C ASP A 211 -2.17 27.77 -10.27
N ILE A 212 -2.78 26.75 -9.67
CA ILE A 212 -2.46 26.30 -8.32
C ILE A 212 -1.62 25.04 -8.40
N LYS A 213 -0.37 25.14 -7.97
CA LYS A 213 0.48 23.96 -7.77
C LYS A 213 0.13 23.34 -6.42
N MET A 214 -0.11 22.04 -6.39
CA MET A 214 -0.44 21.29 -5.19
C MET A 214 0.49 20.11 -5.04
N THR A 215 1.09 19.94 -3.87
CA THR A 215 1.77 18.71 -3.47
C THR A 215 0.83 17.95 -2.54
N VAL A 216 0.52 16.70 -2.89
CA VAL A 216 -0.47 15.85 -2.21
C VAL A 216 0.24 14.61 -1.68
N GLY A 217 0.15 14.33 -0.38
CA GLY A 217 0.70 13.12 0.22
C GLY A 217 -0.12 12.69 1.43
N GLY A 218 -0.09 11.41 1.80
CA GLY A 218 -0.85 10.93 2.95
C GLY A 218 -1.25 9.47 2.88
N SER A 219 -2.44 9.16 3.40
CA SER A 219 -2.94 7.80 3.46
C SER A 219 -4.47 7.73 3.59
N HIS A 220 -5.01 6.59 3.17
CA HIS A 220 -6.40 6.21 3.44
C HIS A 220 -6.49 4.74 3.79
N GLY A 221 -7.45 4.38 4.64
CA GLY A 221 -7.73 2.99 5.00
C GLY A 221 -8.89 2.40 4.19
N ILE A 222 -8.95 1.07 4.15
CA ILE A 222 -10.14 0.34 3.69
C ILE A 222 -11.37 0.60 4.58
N ASP A 223 -11.14 1.11 5.80
CA ASP A 223 -12.15 1.67 6.71
C ASP A 223 -12.67 3.06 6.27
N GLN A 224 -12.25 3.52 5.09
CA GLN A 224 -12.57 4.81 4.47
C GLN A 224 -11.99 6.04 5.18
N THR A 225 -11.17 5.87 6.23
CA THR A 225 -10.55 6.98 6.94
C THR A 225 -9.51 7.68 6.06
N LEU A 226 -9.53 9.01 6.07
CA LEU A 226 -8.61 9.84 5.30
C LEU A 226 -7.60 10.53 6.23
N ASN A 227 -6.34 10.63 5.79
CA ASN A 227 -5.33 11.47 6.41
C ASN A 227 -4.34 11.93 5.34
N TYR A 228 -4.60 13.09 4.75
CA TYR A 228 -3.78 13.69 3.71
C TYR A 228 -3.34 15.10 4.07
N ASP A 229 -2.12 15.41 3.68
CA ASP A 229 -1.52 16.73 3.73
C ASP A 229 -1.45 17.30 2.31
N LEU A 230 -1.88 18.54 2.16
CA LEU A 230 -1.86 19.30 0.92
C LEU A 230 -1.03 20.56 1.12
N ASP A 231 0.04 20.72 0.35
CA ASP A 231 0.77 21.96 0.25
C ASP A 231 0.39 22.66 -1.06
N LEU A 232 -0.25 23.81 -0.97
CA LEU A 232 -0.76 24.56 -2.11
C LEU A 232 0.04 25.84 -2.31
N ILE A 233 0.37 26.15 -3.57
CA ILE A 233 0.90 27.44 -4.00
C ILE A 233 -0.20 28.11 -4.80
N VAL A 234 -0.90 29.06 -4.16
CA VAL A 234 -2.12 29.68 -4.70
C VAL A 234 -1.82 31.10 -5.15
N THR A 235 -2.18 31.46 -6.38
CA THR A 235 -2.03 32.83 -6.87
C THR A 235 -2.92 33.81 -6.11
N ARG A 236 -2.39 35.00 -5.81
CA ARG A 236 -3.09 36.05 -5.05
C ARG A 236 -4.40 36.54 -5.66
N LYS A 237 -4.63 36.28 -6.95
CA LYS A 237 -5.89 36.61 -7.65
C LYS A 237 -7.12 35.94 -7.01
N TYR A 238 -6.93 34.79 -6.36
CA TYR A 238 -8.00 34.04 -5.69
C TYR A 238 -8.36 34.59 -4.30
N PHE A 239 -7.45 35.35 -3.70
CA PHE A 239 -7.69 36.02 -2.43
C PHE A 239 -8.38 37.35 -2.74
N GLY A 240 -9.68 37.45 -2.48
CA GLY A 240 -10.48 38.64 -2.81
C GLY A 240 -9.92 39.96 -2.28
N SER A 241 -10.54 41.08 -2.66
CA SER A 241 -10.08 42.44 -2.36
C SER A 241 -9.77 42.68 -0.87
N ALA A 242 -10.51 42.06 0.05
CA ALA A 242 -10.30 42.17 1.49
C ALA A 242 -8.93 41.64 1.96
N ALA A 243 -8.53 40.44 1.49
CA ALA A 243 -7.24 39.83 1.85
C ALA A 243 -6.07 40.61 1.23
N ASN A 244 -6.23 41.03 -0.03
CA ASN A 244 -5.25 41.87 -0.71
C ASN A 244 -5.09 43.24 -0.02
N ASN A 245 -6.19 43.88 0.41
CA ASN A 245 -6.15 45.16 1.12
C ASN A 245 -5.50 45.05 2.51
N ALA A 246 -5.74 43.96 3.24
CA ALA A 246 -5.10 43.74 4.54
C ALA A 246 -3.58 43.54 4.41
N LEU A 247 -3.14 42.85 3.35
CA LEU A 247 -1.74 42.71 2.96
C LEU A 247 -1.12 44.06 2.59
N TYR A 248 -1.77 44.86 1.74
CA TYR A 248 -1.30 46.21 1.44
C TYR A 248 -1.21 47.09 2.69
N GLY A 249 -2.16 46.97 3.63
CA GLY A 249 -2.12 47.67 4.90
C GLY A 249 -0.92 47.29 5.77
N LEU A 250 -0.53 46.02 5.77
CA LEU A 250 0.65 45.57 6.52
C LEU A 250 1.97 45.95 5.82
N LEU A 251 2.03 45.88 4.49
CA LEU A 251 3.19 46.30 3.72
C LEU A 251 3.46 47.80 3.86
N LYS A 252 2.40 48.61 3.90
CA LYS A 252 2.51 50.05 4.17
C LYS A 252 3.13 50.31 5.55
N GLN A 253 2.71 49.57 6.58
CA GLN A 253 3.30 49.66 7.92
C GLN A 253 4.75 49.17 7.99
N ALA A 254 5.13 48.19 7.17
CA ALA A 254 6.51 47.71 7.07
C ALA A 254 7.42 48.71 6.33
N ALA A 255 6.92 49.29 5.23
CA ALA A 255 7.62 50.32 4.48
C ALA A 255 7.81 51.62 5.28
N GLU A 256 6.82 52.02 6.09
CA GLU A 256 6.92 53.13 7.05
C GLU A 256 8.00 52.89 8.13
N LYS A 257 8.40 51.63 8.37
CA LYS A 257 9.49 51.23 9.26
C LYS A 257 10.82 50.96 8.53
N GLY A 258 10.92 51.32 7.24
CA GLY A 258 12.16 51.20 6.45
C GLY A 258 12.43 49.80 5.89
N VAL A 259 11.48 48.86 5.99
CA VAL A 259 11.63 47.49 5.46
C VAL A 259 10.95 47.40 4.09
N ASN A 260 11.75 47.22 3.03
CA ASN A 260 11.23 47.09 1.68
C ASN A 260 11.02 45.60 1.33
N VAL A 261 9.78 45.17 1.29
CA VAL A 261 9.41 43.75 1.13
C VAL A 261 8.85 43.52 -0.26
N ASN A 262 9.55 42.73 -1.06
CA ASN A 262 8.99 42.25 -2.33
C ASN A 262 8.02 41.10 -2.04
N VAL A 263 6.76 41.28 -2.43
CA VAL A 263 5.64 40.38 -2.12
C VAL A 263 5.55 39.34 -3.22
N SER A 264 5.57 38.07 -2.86
CA SER A 264 5.31 36.98 -3.79
C SER A 264 3.91 37.12 -4.42
N GLU A 265 3.78 36.78 -5.71
CA GLU A 265 2.47 36.74 -6.40
C GLU A 265 1.62 35.53 -5.97
N THR A 266 2.24 34.60 -5.24
CA THR A 266 1.67 33.33 -4.78
C THR A 266 1.77 33.20 -3.27
N ILE A 267 0.74 32.65 -2.64
CA ILE A 267 0.68 32.38 -1.21
C ILE A 267 0.77 30.86 -1.00
N LYS A 268 1.65 30.43 -0.10
CA LYS A 268 1.71 29.03 0.35
C LYS A 268 0.59 28.79 1.37
N VAL A 269 -0.25 27.79 1.12
CA VAL A 269 -1.36 27.39 1.98
C VAL A 269 -1.19 25.91 2.32
N LYS A 270 -1.26 25.55 3.59
CA LYS A 270 -1.28 24.16 4.02
C LYS A 270 -2.71 23.75 4.34
N ALA A 271 -3.14 22.62 3.82
CA ALA A 271 -4.43 22.02 4.15
C ALA A 271 -4.24 20.59 4.62
N LYS A 272 -5.11 20.16 5.53
CA LYS A 272 -5.21 18.79 5.98
C LYS A 272 -6.59 18.25 5.65
N VAL A 273 -6.63 17.08 5.03
CA VAL A 273 -7.86 16.35 4.71
C VAL A 273 -7.95 15.16 5.64
N GLY A 274 -8.95 15.19 6.52
CA GLY A 274 -9.32 14.09 7.40
C GLY A 274 -10.76 13.63 7.17
N GLY A 275 -11.35 12.99 8.17
CA GLY A 275 -12.70 12.45 8.08
C GLY A 275 -12.74 11.14 7.31
N THR A 276 -13.81 10.91 6.56
CA THR A 276 -14.00 9.71 5.74
C THR A 276 -14.17 10.06 4.28
N SER A 277 -14.08 9.07 3.39
CA SER A 277 -14.32 9.26 1.95
C SER A 277 -15.73 9.78 1.62
N THR A 278 -16.71 9.53 2.50
CA THR A 278 -18.10 9.98 2.34
C THR A 278 -18.39 11.33 3.03
N ASP A 279 -17.66 11.64 4.10
CA ASP A 279 -17.70 12.90 4.86
C ASP A 279 -16.28 13.44 5.06
N PRO A 280 -15.63 13.98 4.00
CA PRO A 280 -14.30 14.54 4.12
C PRO A 280 -14.36 15.83 4.96
N LYS A 281 -13.32 16.02 5.77
CA LYS A 281 -13.14 17.23 6.58
C LYS A 281 -11.83 17.89 6.18
N ILE A 282 -11.94 19.05 5.55
CA ILE A 282 -10.78 19.84 5.13
C ILE A 282 -10.58 20.96 6.14
N THR A 283 -9.46 20.89 6.86
CA THR A 283 -9.00 21.98 7.70
C THR A 283 -7.86 22.67 6.98
N LEU A 284 -8.04 23.94 6.68
CA LEU A 284 -6.95 24.78 6.22
C LEU A 284 -6.21 25.29 7.43
N ASN A 285 -4.90 25.12 7.46
CA ASN A 285 -4.07 25.87 8.37
C ASN A 285 -3.85 27.27 7.78
N TYR A 286 -4.94 28.02 7.68
CA TYR A 286 -4.87 29.45 7.91
C TYR A 286 -4.76 29.60 9.42
N LYS A 287 -3.74 30.29 9.93
CA LYS A 287 -3.81 30.76 11.32
C LYS A 287 -5.03 31.69 11.44
N GLU A 288 -6.17 31.12 11.76
CA GLU A 288 -7.41 31.82 12.05
C GLU A 288 -7.91 31.35 13.41
N ASP A 289 -7.41 32.04 14.44
CA ASP A 289 -8.31 32.53 15.47
C ASP A 289 -7.98 34.03 15.68
N SER A 290 -8.83 34.92 15.13
CA SER A 290 -8.86 36.37 15.38
C SER A 290 -7.70 37.28 14.90
N GLY A 291 -7.36 37.31 13.60
CA GLY A 291 -6.43 38.35 13.08
C GLY A 291 -5.92 38.20 11.64
N GLY A 292 -6.68 37.49 10.81
CA GLY A 292 -6.27 36.65 9.66
C GLY A 292 -5.53 37.23 8.45
N ALA A 293 -4.76 38.31 8.58
CA ALA A 293 -3.83 38.72 7.51
C ALA A 293 -2.48 39.20 8.04
N LYS A 294 -2.36 39.50 9.34
CA LYS A 294 -1.15 40.12 9.89
C LYS A 294 -0.04 39.14 10.22
N GLU A 295 -0.32 37.84 10.28
CA GLU A 295 0.58 36.87 10.92
C GLU A 295 1.34 36.01 9.91
N SER A 296 0.69 35.54 8.84
CA SER A 296 1.32 34.89 7.69
C SER A 296 2.31 35.82 6.98
N LEU A 297 1.99 37.11 6.92
CA LEU A 297 2.89 38.13 6.40
C LEU A 297 4.00 38.51 7.38
N LYS A 298 3.76 38.41 8.69
CA LYS A 298 4.82 38.53 9.70
C LYS A 298 5.72 37.29 9.72
N GLU A 299 5.25 36.13 9.30
CA GLU A 299 6.07 34.92 9.15
C GLU A 299 6.90 34.95 7.87
N GLU A 300 6.36 35.38 6.72
CA GLU A 300 7.19 35.64 5.52
C GLU A 300 8.19 36.79 5.75
N LEU A 301 7.83 37.81 6.53
CA LEU A 301 8.73 38.88 6.97
C LEU A 301 9.74 38.44 8.03
N LYS A 302 9.41 37.46 8.87
CA LYS A 302 10.34 36.86 9.83
C LYS A 302 11.23 35.82 9.17
N GLU A 303 10.79 35.12 8.12
CA GLU A 303 11.62 34.21 7.32
C GLU A 303 12.66 35.01 6.53
N LYS A 304 12.28 36.11 5.88
CA LYS A 304 13.23 37.01 5.20
C LYS A 304 14.16 37.80 6.15
N VAL A 305 13.84 37.87 7.45
CA VAL A 305 14.72 38.45 8.49
C VAL A 305 15.54 37.36 9.22
N LYS A 306 15.08 36.11 9.23
CA LYS A 306 15.81 34.94 9.76
C LYS A 306 16.86 34.40 8.79
N GLU A 307 16.82 34.77 7.52
CA GLU A 307 17.91 34.49 6.58
C GLU A 307 19.25 35.14 6.99
N GLU A 308 19.26 36.04 8.00
CA GLU A 308 20.51 36.66 8.50
C GLU A 308 20.85 36.36 9.98
N VAL A 309 20.13 35.48 10.69
CA VAL A 309 20.59 34.96 12.00
C VAL A 309 20.26 33.47 12.13
N ILE A 310 21.22 32.67 11.68
CA ILE A 310 21.37 31.26 12.04
C ILE A 310 21.84 31.23 13.50
N ASP A 311 21.12 30.53 14.39
CA ASP A 311 21.72 29.57 15.35
C ASP A 311 20.75 29.01 16.43
N GLU A 312 19.58 29.59 16.70
CA GLU A 312 18.70 29.04 17.78
C GLU A 312 17.70 27.95 17.33
N GLY A 313 17.39 27.83 16.04
CA GLY A 313 16.48 26.79 15.51
C GLY A 313 17.14 25.41 15.28
N LYS A 314 18.47 25.36 15.21
CA LYS A 314 19.23 24.12 14.96
C LYS A 314 19.31 23.21 16.18
N GLU A 315 19.46 23.77 17.38
CA GLU A 315 19.61 22.96 18.59
C GLU A 315 18.35 22.15 18.93
N GLU A 316 17.16 22.71 18.70
CA GLU A 316 15.88 22.04 19.00
C GLU A 316 15.53 20.97 17.95
N LEU A 317 15.88 21.19 16.69
CA LEU A 317 15.76 20.20 15.61
C LEU A 317 16.79 19.07 15.73
N GLU A 318 18.02 19.39 16.14
CA GLU A 318 19.05 18.38 16.43
C GLU A 318 18.70 17.53 17.65
N ALA A 319 18.12 18.13 18.69
CA ALA A 319 17.64 17.40 19.87
C ALA A 319 16.49 16.44 19.51
N GLN A 320 15.55 16.85 18.66
CA GLN A 320 14.45 16.00 18.20
C GLN A 320 14.93 14.88 17.26
N ALA A 321 15.81 15.19 16.31
CA ALA A 321 16.44 14.20 15.43
C ALA A 321 17.24 13.16 16.22
N LYS A 322 17.98 13.60 17.25
CA LYS A 322 18.73 12.70 18.14
C LYS A 322 17.81 11.82 18.99
N LYS A 323 16.73 12.38 19.53
CA LYS A 323 15.76 11.62 20.34
C LYS A 323 15.07 10.50 19.53
N ILE A 324 14.76 10.76 18.26
CA ILE A 324 14.16 9.76 17.36
C ILE A 324 15.12 8.59 17.11
N ILE A 325 16.42 8.88 16.93
CA ILE A 325 17.44 7.84 16.77
C ILE A 325 17.65 7.08 18.08
N ASP A 326 17.77 7.78 19.21
CA ASP A 326 17.98 7.16 20.53
C ASP A 326 16.81 6.23 20.93
N ASP A 327 15.56 6.63 20.64
CA ASP A 327 14.38 5.81 20.94
C ASP A 327 14.31 4.58 20.02
N ALA A 328 14.66 4.73 18.73
CA ALA A 328 14.76 3.63 17.78
C ALA A 328 15.89 2.64 18.13
N GLU A 329 17.05 3.14 18.60
CA GLU A 329 18.16 2.29 19.05
C GLU A 329 17.82 1.52 20.33
N LYS A 330 17.05 2.11 21.26
CA LYS A 330 16.52 1.40 22.44
C LYS A 330 15.52 0.31 22.05
N GLU A 331 14.64 0.59 21.11
CA GLU A 331 13.67 -0.40 20.61
C GLU A 331 14.36 -1.55 19.86
N ALA A 332 15.33 -1.22 19.00
CA ALA A 332 16.19 -2.19 18.32
C ALA A 332 16.98 -3.07 19.31
N ALA A 333 17.57 -2.47 20.35
CA ALA A 333 18.28 -3.20 21.39
C ALA A 333 17.36 -4.14 22.17
N LYS A 334 16.12 -3.72 22.45
CA LYS A 334 15.10 -4.54 23.10
C LYS A 334 14.70 -5.73 22.22
N ILE A 335 14.45 -5.51 20.93
CA ILE A 335 14.12 -6.58 19.96
C ILE A 335 15.26 -7.61 19.89
N LYS A 336 16.52 -7.16 19.78
CA LYS A 336 17.68 -8.06 19.76
C LYS A 336 17.85 -8.84 21.07
N LYS A 337 17.54 -8.22 22.21
CA LYS A 337 17.58 -8.89 23.52
C LYS A 337 16.49 -9.96 23.64
N ASP A 338 15.24 -9.61 23.33
CA ASP A 338 14.09 -10.52 23.43
C ASP A 338 14.27 -11.72 22.48
N ALA A 339 14.84 -11.49 21.29
CA ALA A 339 15.17 -12.54 20.34
C ALA A 339 16.27 -13.49 20.82
N ARG A 340 17.30 -12.98 21.50
CA ARG A 340 18.34 -13.82 22.14
C ARG A 340 17.75 -14.67 23.25
N GLU A 341 16.91 -14.09 24.11
CA GLU A 341 16.24 -14.85 25.16
C GLU A 341 15.30 -15.94 24.60
N ALA A 342 14.63 -15.67 23.47
CA ALA A 342 13.81 -16.66 22.77
C ALA A 342 14.66 -17.76 22.10
N ALA A 343 15.77 -17.38 21.47
CA ALA A 343 16.71 -18.31 20.86
C ALA A 343 17.36 -19.24 21.91
N ASP A 344 17.75 -18.70 23.07
CA ASP A 344 18.32 -19.46 24.18
C ASP A 344 17.33 -20.50 24.72
N LYS A 345 16.04 -20.15 24.85
CA LYS A 345 14.98 -21.10 25.23
C LYS A 345 14.80 -22.22 24.21
N VAL A 346 14.82 -21.90 22.92
CA VAL A 346 14.72 -22.90 21.84
C VAL A 346 15.89 -23.88 21.88
N LEU A 347 17.11 -23.39 22.16
CA LEU A 347 18.30 -24.21 22.32
C LEU A 347 18.23 -25.07 23.59
N GLU A 348 17.78 -24.51 24.72
CA GLU A 348 17.65 -25.25 25.98
C GLU A 348 16.61 -26.38 25.86
N GLU A 349 15.45 -26.11 25.27
CA GLU A 349 14.41 -27.10 25.03
C GLU A 349 14.87 -28.19 24.04
N GLY A 350 15.53 -27.81 22.95
CA GLY A 350 16.07 -28.75 21.97
C GLY A 350 17.14 -29.67 22.56
N ASN A 351 18.06 -29.12 23.37
CA ASN A 351 19.09 -29.90 24.06
C ASN A 351 18.48 -30.84 25.10
N LYS A 352 17.49 -30.39 25.86
CA LYS A 352 16.79 -31.22 26.85
C LYS A 352 16.05 -32.39 26.18
N GLN A 353 15.34 -32.14 25.08
CA GLN A 353 14.65 -33.18 24.32
C GLN A 353 15.63 -34.20 23.76
N ALA A 354 16.76 -33.74 23.22
CA ALA A 354 17.82 -34.60 22.70
C ALA A 354 18.45 -35.48 23.80
N ASP A 355 18.76 -34.90 24.97
CA ASP A 355 19.35 -35.63 26.10
C ASP A 355 18.37 -36.64 26.73
N ASP A 356 17.08 -36.30 26.81
CA ASP A 356 16.04 -37.21 27.30
C ASP A 356 15.82 -38.40 26.35
N LEU A 357 15.95 -38.17 25.03
CA LEU A 357 15.86 -39.22 24.00
C LEU A 357 17.02 -40.22 24.15
N VAL A 358 18.26 -39.73 24.28
CA VAL A 358 19.45 -40.59 24.49
C VAL A 358 19.37 -41.34 25.83
N LYS A 359 18.91 -40.69 26.91
CA LYS A 359 18.75 -41.34 28.23
C LYS A 359 17.71 -42.46 28.23
N LYS A 360 16.61 -42.30 27.50
CA LYS A 360 15.58 -43.36 27.35
C LYS A 360 16.13 -44.54 26.56
N ALA A 361 16.71 -44.28 25.38
CA ALA A 361 17.23 -45.32 24.50
C ALA A 361 18.45 -46.08 25.09
N SER A 362 19.23 -45.44 25.96
CA SER A 362 20.35 -46.09 26.67
C SER A 362 19.90 -47.25 27.57
N LYS A 363 18.63 -47.27 28.00
CA LYS A 363 18.05 -48.37 28.80
C LYS A 363 17.62 -49.57 27.94
N GLU A 364 17.54 -49.40 26.63
CA GLU A 364 17.02 -50.39 25.68
C GLU A 364 18.14 -51.14 24.92
N GLY A 365 19.39 -50.69 25.04
CA GLY A 365 20.57 -51.38 24.52
C GLY A 365 21.47 -50.51 23.63
N MET A 366 22.66 -51.02 23.30
CA MET A 366 23.71 -50.24 22.61
C MET A 366 23.32 -49.80 21.19
N LEU A 367 22.53 -50.61 20.46
CA LEU A 367 22.04 -50.25 19.12
C LEU A 367 20.97 -49.15 19.17
N ALA A 368 20.06 -49.20 20.15
CA ALA A 368 19.04 -48.17 20.36
C ALA A 368 19.70 -46.84 20.75
N LYS A 369 20.75 -46.89 21.57
CA LYS A 369 21.54 -45.71 21.95
C LYS A 369 22.19 -45.03 20.74
N ILE A 370 22.81 -45.77 19.82
CA ILE A 370 23.44 -45.21 18.61
C ILE A 370 22.40 -44.54 17.69
N ALA A 371 21.23 -45.17 17.50
CA ALA A 371 20.15 -44.59 16.70
C ALA A 371 19.60 -43.30 17.33
N ALA A 372 19.48 -43.28 18.66
CA ALA A 372 19.05 -42.12 19.44
C ALA A 372 20.06 -40.96 19.42
N GLU A 373 21.37 -41.25 19.46
CA GLU A 373 22.42 -40.23 19.34
C GLU A 373 22.33 -39.48 18.00
N LYS A 374 22.09 -40.20 16.89
CA LYS A 374 21.94 -39.57 15.57
C LYS A 374 20.69 -38.67 15.47
N THR A 375 19.57 -39.10 16.06
CA THR A 375 18.33 -38.30 16.09
C THR A 375 18.43 -37.12 17.06
N ALA A 376 19.16 -37.29 18.16
CA ALA A 376 19.49 -36.20 19.08
C ALA A 376 20.37 -35.13 18.41
N ASP A 377 21.34 -35.52 17.58
CA ASP A 377 22.18 -34.59 16.82
C ASP A 377 21.34 -33.81 15.78
N GLU A 378 20.40 -34.45 15.10
CA GLU A 378 19.46 -33.78 14.18
C GLU A 378 18.54 -32.80 14.90
N LEU A 379 18.00 -33.16 16.07
CA LEU A 379 17.20 -32.26 16.91
C LEU A 379 17.99 -31.05 17.38
N LYS A 380 19.25 -31.24 17.83
CA LYS A 380 20.15 -30.13 18.19
C LYS A 380 20.43 -29.21 17.01
N LYS A 381 20.60 -29.79 15.81
CA LYS A 381 20.81 -29.02 14.57
C LYS A 381 19.57 -28.24 14.13
N GLU A 382 18.37 -28.79 14.30
CA GLU A 382 17.12 -28.07 14.03
C GLU A 382 16.84 -26.96 15.04
N ALA A 383 17.10 -27.20 16.32
CA ALA A 383 17.01 -26.18 17.35
C ALA A 383 17.97 -25.01 17.07
N GLN A 384 19.21 -25.32 16.65
CA GLN A 384 20.18 -24.29 16.23
C GLN A 384 19.66 -23.49 15.03
N LYS A 385 19.15 -24.14 13.98
CA LYS A 385 18.59 -23.43 12.81
C LYS A 385 17.42 -22.51 13.18
N LYS A 386 16.54 -22.94 14.09
CA LYS A 386 15.42 -22.12 14.58
C LYS A 386 15.91 -20.94 15.40
N ALA A 387 16.88 -21.15 16.29
CA ALA A 387 17.53 -20.10 17.06
C ALA A 387 18.22 -19.06 16.16
N ASP A 388 18.99 -19.51 15.17
CA ASP A 388 19.67 -18.64 14.20
C ASP A 388 18.65 -17.83 13.39
N LYS A 389 17.55 -18.45 12.94
CA LYS A 389 16.48 -17.76 12.21
C LYS A 389 15.82 -16.65 13.05
N ILE A 390 15.54 -16.92 14.33
CA ILE A 390 14.98 -15.92 15.26
C ILE A 390 15.93 -14.72 15.40
N ILE A 391 17.24 -14.97 15.53
CA ILE A 391 18.25 -13.92 15.65
C ILE A 391 18.34 -13.09 14.36
N ILE A 392 18.39 -13.75 13.19
CA ILE A 392 18.50 -13.07 11.89
C ILE A 392 17.28 -12.19 11.63
N GLU A 393 16.06 -12.69 11.85
CA GLU A 393 14.83 -11.91 11.64
C GLU A 393 14.74 -10.71 12.58
N ALA A 394 15.19 -10.87 13.82
CA ALA A 394 15.25 -9.80 14.80
C ALA A 394 16.32 -8.75 14.46
N ASP A 395 17.48 -9.17 13.97
CA ASP A 395 18.55 -8.26 13.51
C ASP A 395 18.08 -7.44 12.30
N VAL A 396 17.47 -8.08 11.30
CA VAL A 396 16.91 -7.38 10.12
C VAL A 396 15.86 -6.36 10.56
N LYS A 397 14.95 -6.73 11.45
CA LYS A 397 13.88 -5.84 11.95
C LYS A 397 14.45 -4.66 12.75
N ALA A 398 15.43 -4.93 13.61
CA ALA A 398 16.08 -3.91 14.42
C ALA A 398 16.88 -2.92 13.56
N ASP A 399 17.59 -3.41 12.54
CA ASP A 399 18.37 -2.58 11.62
C ASP A 399 17.45 -1.72 10.73
N ASP A 400 16.30 -2.25 10.29
CA ASP A 400 15.27 -1.51 9.55
C ASP A 400 14.65 -0.38 10.39
N ILE A 401 14.36 -0.61 11.67
CA ILE A 401 13.85 0.41 12.60
C ILE A 401 14.86 1.57 12.75
N VAL A 402 16.14 1.25 12.93
CA VAL A 402 17.20 2.27 13.06
C VAL A 402 17.42 3.01 11.74
N ALA A 403 17.39 2.32 10.59
CA ALA A 403 17.53 2.94 9.28
C ALA A 403 16.38 3.93 8.98
N LYS A 404 15.13 3.53 9.24
CA LYS A 404 13.95 4.39 9.10
C LYS A 404 14.02 5.62 10.03
N ALA A 405 14.48 5.43 11.26
CA ALA A 405 14.66 6.52 12.21
C ALA A 405 15.75 7.50 11.76
N ARG A 406 16.85 7.03 11.16
CA ARG A 406 17.91 7.89 10.59
C ARG A 406 17.41 8.71 9.40
N VAL A 407 16.65 8.11 8.49
CA VAL A 407 16.03 8.82 7.36
C VAL A 407 15.05 9.89 7.87
N LYS A 408 14.22 9.55 8.87
CA LYS A 408 13.30 10.50 9.50
C LYS A 408 14.04 11.65 10.20
N ALA A 409 15.15 11.36 10.88
CA ALA A 409 15.99 12.35 11.53
C ALA A 409 16.74 13.26 10.54
N GLU A 410 17.15 12.75 9.37
CA GLU A 410 17.74 13.55 8.30
C GLU A 410 16.73 14.49 7.65
N ASN A 411 15.48 14.05 7.48
CA ASN A 411 14.42 14.90 6.93
C ASN A 411 14.08 16.06 7.88
N ILE A 412 14.04 15.81 9.20
CA ILE A 412 13.84 16.85 10.22
C ILE A 412 14.97 17.87 10.26
N LYS A 413 16.19 17.52 9.82
CA LYS A 413 17.33 18.44 9.72
C LYS A 413 17.37 19.26 8.43
N LYS A 414 16.58 18.87 7.43
CA LYS A 414 16.50 19.53 6.10
C LYS A 414 15.35 20.53 6.00
N ASP A 415 14.30 20.33 6.80
CA ASP A 415 13.21 21.29 7.04
C ASP A 415 13.65 22.38 8.04
#